data_AF-A0A946G5K8-F1
#
_entry.id   AF-A0A946G5K8-F1
#
_cell.length_a   1.000
_cell.length_b   1.000
_cell.length_c   1.000
_cell.angle_alpha   90.00
_cell.angle_beta   90.00
_cell.angle_gamma   90.00
#
_symmetry.space_group_name_H-M   'P 1'
#
loop_
_entity.id
_entity.type
_entity.pdbx_description
1 polymer ?
#
loop_
_entity_poly.entity_id
_entity_poly.type
_entity_poly.pdbx_seq_one_letter_code
_entity_poly.pdbx_strand_id
1 'polypeptide(L)' 'QSISSYVIFKVFLFFWTMAIFYHLFNGIRYLIWSYGKMMELDAVYKSAYIVLALSILSTLFVWLSV' A
#
# COMPACT_ATOMS: atom_id res chain seq x y z
N GLN A 1 -11.38 -16.59 24.28
CA GLN A 1 -10.16 -15.82 23.95
C GLN A 1 -10.26 -15.41 22.48
N SER A 2 -10.30 -14.12 22.15
CA SER A 2 -10.48 -13.68 20.75
C SER A 2 -9.19 -13.86 19.94
N ILE A 3 -9.33 -14.30 18.69
CA ILE A 3 -8.22 -14.55 17.75
C ILE A 3 -7.35 -13.29 17.55
N SER A 4 -7.95 -12.10 17.65
CA SER A 4 -7.27 -10.79 17.56
C SER A 4 -6.21 -10.54 18.64
N SER A 5 -6.20 -11.35 19.71
CA SER A 5 -5.24 -11.22 20.82
C SER A 5 -3.88 -11.85 20.49
N TYR A 6 -3.83 -12.77 19.51
CA TYR A 6 -2.60 -13.48 19.17
C TYR A 6 -1.65 -12.60 18.36
N VAL A 7 -0.38 -12.50 18.80
CA VAL A 7 0.66 -11.72 18.13
C VAL A 7 0.85 -12.15 16.69
N ILE A 8 0.83 -13.46 16.41
CA ILE A 8 0.98 -13.99 15.06
C ILE A 8 -0.13 -13.51 14.12
N PHE A 9 -1.36 -13.43 14.63
CA PHE A 9 -2.50 -12.91 13.87
C PHE A 9 -2.32 -11.42 13.57
N LYS A 10 -1.82 -10.63 14.53
CA LYS A 10 -1.51 -9.21 14.30
C LYS A 10 -0.40 -9.01 13.25
N VAL A 11 0.66 -9.81 13.29
CA VAL A 11 1.73 -9.75 12.28
C VAL A 11 1.19 -10.08 10.88
N PHE A 12 0.39 -11.13 10.77
CA PHE A 12 -0.27 -11.46 9.50
C PHE A 12 -1.15 -10.31 9.01
N LEU A 13 -1.99 -9.76 9.91
CA LEU A 13 -2.87 -8.65 9.59
C LEU A 13 -2.07 -7.41 9.16
N PHE A 14 -0.89 -7.15 9.74
CA PHE A 14 -0.02 -6.04 9.38
C PHE A 14 0.42 -6.13 7.91
N PHE A 15 0.98 -7.27 7.52
CA PHE A 15 1.38 -7.49 6.13
C PHE A 15 0.19 -7.51 5.17
N TRP A 16 -0.95 -8.03 5.61
CA TRP A 16 -2.19 -8.00 4.84
C TRP A 16 -2.67 -6.57 4.58
N THR A 17 -2.65 -5.69 5.61
CA THR A 17 -2.99 -4.27 5.43
C THR A 17 -2.00 -3.54 4.52
N MET A 18 -0.70 -3.83 4.63
CA MET A 18 0.31 -3.28 3.72
C MET A 18 0.05 -3.70 2.27
N ALA A 19 -0.27 -4.98 2.03
CA ALA A 19 -0.60 -5.48 0.70
C ALA A 19 -1.84 -4.80 0.10
N ILE A 20 -2.86 -4.53 0.92
CA ILE A 20 -4.06 -3.79 0.49
C ILE A 20 -3.72 -2.37 0.06
N PHE A 21 -2.97 -1.62 0.88
CA PHE A 21 -2.61 -0.25 0.53
C PHE A 21 -1.73 -0.21 -0.73
N TYR A 22 -0.78 -1.12 -0.85
CA TYR A 22 0.03 -1.25 -2.06
C TYR A 22 -0.83 -1.56 -3.29
N HIS A 23 -1.76 -2.50 -3.20
CA HIS A 23 -2.67 -2.83 -4.30
C HIS A 23 -3.55 -1.63 -4.69
N LEU A 24 -4.09 -0.91 -3.70
CA LEU A 24 -4.91 0.29 -3.92
C LEU A 24 -4.14 1.39 -4.65
N PHE A 25 -2.99 1.80 -4.12
CA PHE A 25 -2.20 2.88 -4.72
C PHE A 25 -1.62 2.48 -6.08
N ASN A 26 -1.19 1.23 -6.24
CA ASN A 26 -0.75 0.72 -7.54
C ASN A 26 -1.92 0.61 -8.54
N GLY A 27 -3.12 0.29 -8.07
CA GLY A 27 -4.35 0.32 -8.86
C GLY A 27 -4.68 1.72 -9.37
N ILE A 28 -4.59 2.74 -8.50
CA ILE A 28 -4.74 4.15 -8.90
C ILE A 28 -3.70 4.52 -9.96
N ARG A 29 -2.42 4.14 -9.76
CA ARG A 29 -1.36 4.35 -10.76
C ARG A 29 -1.73 3.72 -12.10
N TYR A 30 -2.24 2.50 -12.10
CA TYR A 30 -2.68 1.79 -13.31
C TYR A 30 -3.87 2.46 -14.00
N LEU A 31 -4.84 2.98 -13.23
CA LEU A 31 -5.94 3.78 -13.79
C LEU A 31 -5.42 5.05 -14.47
N ILE A 32 -4.40 5.71 -13.92
CA ILE A 32 -3.78 6.87 -14.58
C ILE A 32 -3.08 6.47 -15.88
N TRP A 33 -2.40 5.32 -15.88
CA TRP A 33 -1.78 4.77 -17.09
C TRP A 33 -2.79 4.44 -18.19
N SER A 34 -4.02 4.09 -17.81
CA SER A 34 -5.10 3.82 -18.77
C SER A 34 -5.50 5.05 -19.59
N TYR A 35 -5.20 6.27 -19.11
CA TYR A 35 -5.34 7.52 -19.86
C TYR A 35 -4.07 7.91 -20.65
N GLY A 36 -3.07 7.03 -20.74
CA GLY A 36 -1.80 7.31 -21.42
C GLY A 36 -0.90 8.28 -20.67
N LYS A 37 -1.13 8.52 -19.37
CA LYS A 37 -0.34 9.45 -18.54
C LYS A 37 0.76 8.72 -17.77
N MET A 38 1.84 9.43 -17.45
CA MET A 38 2.99 8.90 -16.67
C MET A 38 3.64 7.64 -17.27
N MET A 39 3.73 7.58 -18.61
CA MET A 39 4.31 6.46 -19.36
C MET A 39 5.81 6.65 -19.67
N GLU A 40 6.37 7.81 -19.39
CA GLU A 40 7.82 8.05 -19.47
C GLU A 40 8.54 7.26 -18.38
N LEU A 41 9.70 6.69 -18.70
CA LEU A 41 10.42 5.77 -17.80
C LEU A 41 10.74 6.41 -16.43
N ASP A 42 11.16 7.68 -16.43
CA ASP A 42 11.40 8.45 -15.20
C ASP A 42 10.11 8.63 -14.36
N ALA A 43 8.99 8.93 -15.01
CA ALA A 43 7.69 9.06 -14.34
C ALA A 43 7.19 7.72 -13.77
N VAL A 44 7.45 6.61 -14.47
CA VAL A 44 7.15 5.25 -13.99
C VAL A 44 7.92 4.93 -12.71
N TYR A 45 9.22 5.24 -12.65
CA TYR A 45 10.02 5.02 -11.44
C TYR A 45 9.58 5.92 -10.28
N LYS A 46 9.41 7.22 -10.54
CA LYS A 46 8.94 8.18 -9.52
C LYS A 46 7.60 7.77 -8.93
N SER A 47 6.64 7.42 -9.78
CA SER A 47 5.32 6.96 -9.33
C SER A 47 5.38 5.65 -8.55
N ALA A 48 6.30 4.72 -8.86
CA ALA A 48 6.51 3.51 -8.08
C ALA A 48 7.03 3.81 -6.65
N TYR A 49 8.01 4.72 -6.51
CA TYR A 49 8.48 5.14 -5.19
C TYR A 49 7.39 5.86 -4.38
N ILE A 50 6.55 6.67 -5.04
CA ILE A 50 5.40 7.32 -4.39
C ILE A 50 4.40 6.27 -3.88
N VAL A 51 4.05 5.27 -4.70
CA VAL A 51 3.16 4.18 -4.29
C VAL A 51 3.72 3.44 -3.07
N LEU A 52 5.02 3.13 -3.07
CA LEU A 52 5.67 2.44 -1.94
C LEU A 52 5.63 3.30 -0.67
N ALA A 53 5.98 4.59 -0.76
CA ALA A 53 5.95 5.51 0.37
C ALA A 53 4.52 5.66 0.94
N LEU A 54 3.52 5.87 0.09
CA LEU A 54 2.11 5.99 0.51
C LEU A 54 1.60 4.70 1.17
N SER A 55 2.01 3.53 0.65
CA SER A 55 1.63 2.23 1.23
C SER A 55 2.16 2.08 2.65
N ILE A 56 3.44 2.40 2.86
CA ILE A 56 4.09 2.32 4.18
C ILE A 56 3.46 3.32 5.13
N LEU A 57 3.32 4.60 4.73
CA LEU A 57 2.75 5.64 5.58
C LEU A 57 1.30 5.34 5.99
N SER A 58 0.47 4.87 5.06
CA SER A 58 -0.93 4.53 5.34
C SER A 58 -1.02 3.31 6.28
N THR A 59 -0.16 2.31 6.08
CA THR A 59 -0.09 1.16 6.98
C THR A 59 0.31 1.61 8.39
N LEU A 60 1.40 2.38 8.53
CA LEU A 60 1.83 2.88 9.82
C LEU A 60 0.75 3.73 10.49
N PHE A 61 0.07 4.60 9.75
CA PHE A 61 -1.02 5.42 10.27
C PHE A 61 -2.15 4.57 10.88
N VAL A 62 -2.60 3.53 10.16
CA VAL A 62 -3.64 2.61 10.67
C VAL A 62 -3.16 1.91 11.93
N TRP A 63 -1.94 1.37 11.94
CA TRP A 63 -1.42 0.60 13.09
C TRP A 63 -1.04 1.45 14.31
N LEU A 64 -0.79 2.75 14.12
CA LEU A 64 -0.67 3.70 15.24
C LEU A 64 -2.02 4.04 15.88
N SER A 65 -3.12 3.86 15.14
CA SER A 65 -4.49 4.15 15.62
C SER A 65 -5.19 2.94 16.25
N VAL A 66 -4.62 1.74 16.11
CA VAL A 66 -5.15 0.45 16.59
C VAL A 66 -4.47 0.06 17.89
#